data_AF-A0A7L4R956-F1
#
_entry.id   AF-A0A7L4R956-F1
#
_cell.length_a   1.000
_cell.length_b   1.000
_cell.length_c   1.000
_cell.angle_alpha   90.00
_cell.angle_beta   90.00
_cell.angle_gamma   90.00
#
_symmetry.space_group_name_H-M   'P 1'
#
loop_
_entity.id
_entity.type
_entity.pdbx_description
1 polymer ?
#
loop_
_entity_poly.entity_id
_entity_poly.type
_entity_poly.pdbx_seq_one_letter_code
_entity_poly.pdbx_strand_id
1 'polypeptide(L)'
;MKNLVLALVLLAASFAWTNNATTAMMNAEYEYAACNVQFAKDFVAMREDCALLHDVPMMDSADYIADIDEALGDVEHAARDGNQPEFGGAMWDLRARMLSLGLAVLGDTFANKSVAFGNCVQEEGEPLKDALEACRHEAMRAGKDAATEYVENEIEYGNSQIAELDAMGADTMGMARAVGYGEELKADIGPAFDSGDEKEVSDLYQRHSRILLLFRLEKMISVMDYAEPIIGAGNNRNKERLLEDIADLKGDTEDLASDCAYSTSVDANYGLKNLECWNEGLALMGRFNSLQAVYWGGI
;
A
#
# COMPACT_ATOMS: atom_id res chain seq x y z
N MET A 1 3.16 -8.89 -38.14
CA MET A 1 3.63 -7.76 -37.31
C MET A 1 2.50 -7.14 -36.50
N LYS A 2 1.43 -6.59 -37.09
CA LYS A 2 0.31 -5.95 -36.35
C LYS A 2 -0.32 -6.83 -35.24
N ASN A 3 -0.58 -8.12 -35.51
CA ASN A 3 -1.13 -9.05 -34.50
C ASN A 3 -0.16 -9.39 -33.36
N LEU A 4 1.16 -9.32 -33.62
CA LEU A 4 2.19 -9.57 -32.59
C LEU A 4 2.33 -8.34 -31.68
N VAL A 5 2.26 -7.14 -32.25
CA VAL A 5 2.25 -5.86 -31.51
C VAL A 5 1.00 -5.79 -30.64
N LEU A 6 -0.19 -6.06 -31.18
CA LEU A 6 -1.43 -6.10 -30.40
C LEU A 6 -1.37 -7.12 -29.25
N ALA A 7 -0.78 -8.30 -29.48
CA ALA A 7 -0.60 -9.29 -28.43
C ALA A 7 0.37 -8.84 -27.32
N LEU A 8 1.47 -8.17 -27.68
CA LEU A 8 2.42 -7.62 -26.71
C LEU A 8 1.80 -6.49 -25.89
N VAL A 9 0.97 -5.66 -26.51
CA VAL A 9 0.27 -4.55 -25.84
C VAL A 9 -0.80 -5.06 -24.86
N LEU A 10 -1.54 -6.12 -25.22
CA LEU A 10 -2.49 -6.78 -24.30
C LEU A 10 -1.78 -7.56 -23.17
N LEU A 11 -0.57 -8.08 -23.41
CA LEU A 11 0.24 -8.77 -22.39
C LEU A 11 0.97 -7.82 -21.43
N ALA A 12 1.35 -6.63 -21.88
CA ALA A 12 2.07 -5.62 -21.08
C ALA A 12 1.23 -5.02 -19.94
N ALA A 13 -0.05 -5.39 -19.81
CA ALA A 13 -0.90 -5.05 -18.69
C ALA A 13 -0.80 -6.07 -17.52
N SER A 14 0.04 -7.11 -17.62
CA SER A 14 0.26 -8.05 -16.51
C SER A 14 1.19 -7.46 -15.44
N PHE A 15 0.66 -7.31 -14.23
CA PHE A 15 1.27 -6.54 -13.14
C PHE A 15 2.04 -7.40 -12.15
N ALA A 16 3.33 -7.11 -11.97
CA ALA A 16 4.07 -7.41 -10.75
C ALA A 16 5.08 -6.29 -10.51
N TRP A 17 4.86 -5.48 -9.47
CA TRP A 17 5.81 -4.47 -9.03
C TRP A 17 6.53 -4.99 -7.79
N THR A 18 7.67 -5.63 -8.03
CA THR A 18 8.67 -5.93 -7.01
C THR A 18 9.98 -5.33 -7.50
N ASN A 19 10.30 -4.13 -7.03
CA ASN A 19 11.61 -3.51 -7.24
C ASN A 19 12.30 -3.28 -5.89
N ASN A 20 13.59 -2.93 -5.91
CA ASN A 20 14.37 -2.71 -4.68
C ASN A 20 13.77 -1.62 -3.78
N ALA A 21 13.11 -0.62 -4.36
CA ALA A 21 12.48 0.46 -3.59
C ALA A 21 11.21 -0.04 -2.85
N THR A 22 10.48 -1.01 -3.40
CA THR A 22 9.40 -1.73 -2.68
C THR A 22 9.93 -2.44 -1.43
N THR A 23 11.04 -3.16 -1.56
CA THR A 23 11.69 -3.84 -0.42
C THR A 23 12.20 -2.83 0.61
N ALA A 24 12.82 -1.73 0.16
CA ALA A 24 13.29 -0.66 1.05
C ALA A 24 12.13 -0.03 1.85
N MET A 25 10.99 0.20 1.20
CA MET A 25 9.78 0.70 1.85
C MET A 25 9.25 -0.24 2.93
N MET A 26 9.17 -1.54 2.64
CA MET A 26 8.74 -2.53 3.63
C MET A 26 9.70 -2.63 4.81
N ASN A 27 11.01 -2.54 4.56
CA ASN A 27 12.01 -2.56 5.62
C ASN A 27 11.87 -1.33 6.53
N ALA A 28 11.64 -0.14 5.98
CA ALA A 28 11.40 1.05 6.78
C ALA A 28 10.12 0.94 7.65
N GLU A 29 9.04 0.37 7.10
CA GLU A 29 7.82 0.09 7.86
C GLU A 29 8.03 -0.97 8.95
N TYR A 30 8.82 -2.00 8.66
CA TYR A 30 9.24 -3.00 9.64
C TYR A 30 10.04 -2.34 10.77
N GLU A 31 11.04 -1.50 10.46
CA GLU A 31 11.86 -0.81 11.47
C GLU A 31 10.98 0.06 12.38
N TYR A 32 10.00 0.76 11.81
CA TYR A 32 9.02 1.51 12.58
C TYR A 32 8.19 0.63 13.51
N ALA A 33 7.71 -0.52 13.01
CA ALA A 33 6.97 -1.50 13.81
C ALA A 33 7.84 -2.10 14.92
N ALA A 34 9.10 -2.40 14.64
CA ALA A 34 10.07 -2.91 15.60
C ALA A 34 10.30 -1.91 16.76
N CYS A 35 10.38 -0.60 16.47
CA CYS A 35 10.42 0.44 17.51
C CYS A 35 9.20 0.35 18.45
N ASN A 36 7.99 0.14 17.90
CA ASN A 36 6.76 0.03 18.68
C ASN A 36 6.71 -1.22 19.54
N VAL A 37 7.16 -2.35 18.99
CA VAL A 37 7.24 -3.63 19.71
C VAL A 37 8.26 -3.51 20.85
N GLN A 38 9.44 -2.94 20.58
CA GLN A 38 10.46 -2.75 21.60
C GLN A 38 9.95 -1.87 22.74
N PHE A 39 9.31 -0.74 22.43
CA PHE A 39 8.66 0.09 23.45
C PHE A 39 7.61 -0.67 24.25
N ALA A 40 6.76 -1.47 23.60
CA ALA A 40 5.75 -2.25 24.31
C ALA A 40 6.37 -3.26 25.27
N LYS A 41 7.46 -3.93 24.86
CA LYS A 41 8.23 -4.86 25.72
C LYS A 41 8.82 -4.13 26.92
N ASP A 42 9.50 -3.02 26.69
CA ASP A 42 10.14 -2.23 27.74
C ASP A 42 9.11 -1.63 28.70
N PHE A 43 7.99 -1.16 28.17
CA PHE A 43 6.89 -0.60 28.96
C PHE A 43 6.23 -1.66 29.84
N VAL A 44 5.99 -2.86 29.32
CA VAL A 44 5.43 -3.97 30.10
C VAL A 44 6.41 -4.43 31.17
N ALA A 45 7.69 -4.62 30.84
CA ALA A 45 8.72 -4.98 31.81
C ALA A 45 8.84 -3.94 32.94
N MET A 46 8.85 -2.65 32.59
CA MET A 46 8.83 -1.57 33.58
C MET A 46 7.59 -1.61 34.48
N ARG A 47 6.41 -1.90 33.92
CA ARG A 47 5.19 -2.06 34.73
C ARG A 47 5.29 -3.24 35.69
N GLU A 48 5.88 -4.36 35.26
CA GLU A 48 6.11 -5.53 36.12
C GLU A 48 7.07 -5.18 37.28
N ASP A 49 8.15 -4.45 37.02
CA ASP A 49 9.07 -3.97 38.05
C ASP A 49 8.41 -3.03 39.06
N CYS A 50 7.65 -2.04 38.58
CA CYS A 50 6.87 -1.14 39.44
C CYS A 50 5.83 -1.91 40.27
N ALA A 51 5.20 -2.94 39.70
CA ALA A 51 4.21 -3.74 40.41
C ALA A 51 4.84 -4.58 41.53
N LEU A 52 6.01 -5.18 41.27
CA LEU A 52 6.80 -5.88 42.28
C LEU A 52 7.21 -4.95 43.42
N LEU A 53 7.64 -3.72 43.10
CA LEU A 53 8.03 -2.72 44.10
C LEU A 53 6.86 -2.31 45.01
N HIS A 54 5.65 -2.26 44.46
CA HIS A 54 4.46 -1.74 45.14
C HIS A 54 3.46 -2.83 45.58
N ASP A 55 3.85 -4.11 45.49
CA ASP A 55 3.03 -5.28 45.84
C ASP A 55 1.65 -5.26 45.17
N VAL A 56 1.67 -5.00 43.86
CA VAL A 56 0.46 -4.96 43.03
C VAL A 56 0.40 -6.21 42.14
N PRO A 57 -0.73 -6.94 42.10
CA PRO A 57 -0.93 -7.98 41.09
C PRO A 57 -1.03 -7.37 39.69
N MET A 58 -0.39 -8.04 38.72
CA MET A 58 -0.36 -7.67 37.30
C MET A 58 -0.89 -8.82 36.45
N MET A 59 -1.35 -8.48 35.23
CA MET A 59 -1.55 -9.49 34.20
C MET A 59 -0.23 -10.19 33.83
N ASP A 60 -0.30 -11.47 33.46
CA ASP A 60 0.81 -12.15 32.84
C ASP A 60 0.91 -11.71 31.37
N SER A 61 2.05 -11.12 31.01
CA SER A 61 2.30 -10.58 29.68
C SER A 61 3.07 -11.54 28.78
N ALA A 62 3.63 -12.62 29.33
CA ALA A 62 4.62 -13.46 28.65
C ALA A 62 4.08 -14.03 27.32
N ASP A 63 2.85 -14.53 27.33
CA ASP A 63 2.20 -15.09 26.13
C ASP A 63 1.96 -13.99 25.08
N TYR A 64 1.54 -12.79 25.48
CA TYR A 64 1.35 -11.67 24.54
C TYR A 64 2.67 -11.25 23.89
N ILE A 65 3.75 -11.17 24.67
CA ILE A 65 5.06 -10.77 24.16
C ILE A 65 5.62 -11.83 23.20
N ALA A 66 5.48 -13.13 23.54
CA ALA A 66 5.90 -14.21 22.64
C ALA A 66 5.14 -14.17 21.30
N ASP A 67 3.82 -13.96 21.37
CA ASP A 67 2.95 -13.82 20.21
C ASP A 67 3.32 -12.62 19.34
N ILE A 68 3.69 -11.48 19.95
CA ILE A 68 4.13 -10.27 19.24
C ILE A 68 5.50 -10.47 18.60
N ASP A 69 6.45 -11.13 19.27
CA ASP A 69 7.77 -11.43 18.73
C ASP A 69 7.69 -12.36 17.51
N GLU A 70 6.81 -13.38 17.53
CA GLU A 70 6.53 -14.23 16.38
C GLU A 70 5.99 -13.41 15.19
N ALA A 71 4.96 -12.59 15.43
CA ALA A 71 4.36 -11.77 14.37
C ALA A 71 5.33 -10.72 13.81
N LEU A 72 6.20 -10.14 14.64
CA LEU A 72 7.24 -9.22 14.16
C LEU A 72 8.27 -9.96 13.28
N GLY A 73 8.62 -11.20 13.63
CA GLY A 73 9.47 -12.06 12.80
C GLY A 73 8.87 -12.36 11.42
N ASP A 74 7.56 -12.57 11.35
CA ASP A 74 6.85 -12.75 10.08
C ASP A 74 6.88 -11.47 9.22
N VAL A 75 6.73 -10.29 9.85
CA VAL A 75 6.86 -8.99 9.15
C VAL A 75 8.27 -8.82 8.61
N GLU A 76 9.31 -9.11 9.41
CA GLU A 76 10.72 -9.04 8.98
C GLU A 76 10.98 -9.93 7.76
N HIS A 77 10.49 -11.18 7.81
CA HIS A 77 10.68 -12.14 6.73
C HIS A 77 10.04 -11.65 5.43
N ALA A 78 8.78 -11.21 5.50
CA ALA A 78 8.05 -10.72 4.35
C ALA A 78 8.65 -9.42 3.78
N ALA A 79 9.13 -8.51 4.64
CA ALA A 79 9.81 -7.28 4.24
C ALA A 79 11.09 -7.59 3.47
N ARG A 80 11.94 -8.48 4.01
CA ARG A 80 13.20 -8.89 3.40
C ARG A 80 12.99 -9.54 2.04
N ASP A 81 11.94 -10.35 1.91
CA ASP A 81 11.63 -11.08 0.69
C ASP A 81 10.85 -10.19 -0.31
N GLY A 82 10.47 -8.96 0.08
CA GLY A 82 9.77 -8.00 -0.78
C GLY A 82 8.34 -8.41 -1.14
N ASN A 83 7.72 -9.29 -0.34
CA ASN A 83 6.43 -9.90 -0.67
C ASN A 83 5.28 -9.06 -0.11
N GLN A 84 4.70 -8.19 -0.95
CA GLN A 84 3.63 -7.25 -0.55
C GLN A 84 2.42 -7.92 0.12
N PRO A 85 1.80 -8.97 -0.46
CA PRO A 85 0.70 -9.68 0.20
C PRO A 85 1.05 -10.26 1.57
N GLU A 86 2.20 -10.94 1.69
CA GLU A 86 2.64 -11.54 2.95
C GLU A 86 2.94 -10.45 3.99
N PHE A 87 3.61 -9.38 3.58
CA PHE A 87 3.93 -8.24 4.44
C PHE A 87 2.67 -7.57 4.97
N GLY A 88 1.69 -7.29 4.11
CA GLY A 88 0.40 -6.72 4.52
C GLY A 88 -0.37 -7.62 5.49
N GLY A 89 -0.36 -8.93 5.26
CA GLY A 89 -0.95 -9.91 6.17
C GLY A 89 -0.26 -9.97 7.53
N ALA A 90 1.07 -10.05 7.54
CA ALA A 90 1.88 -10.08 8.77
C ALA A 90 1.74 -8.78 9.58
N MET A 91 1.74 -7.61 8.91
CA MET A 91 1.53 -6.32 9.58
C MET A 91 0.14 -6.20 10.20
N TRP A 92 -0.89 -6.76 9.55
CA TRP A 92 -2.24 -6.81 10.14
C TRP A 92 -2.28 -7.67 11.40
N ASP A 93 -1.67 -8.86 11.36
CA ASP A 93 -1.60 -9.76 12.53
C ASP A 93 -0.83 -9.12 13.69
N LEU A 94 0.34 -8.52 13.40
CA LEU A 94 1.14 -7.79 14.38
C LEU A 94 0.33 -6.68 15.06
N ARG A 95 -0.40 -5.85 14.26
CA ARG A 95 -1.26 -4.79 14.80
C ARG A 95 -2.38 -5.35 15.68
N ALA A 96 -2.99 -6.47 15.32
CA ALA A 96 -4.03 -7.11 16.11
C ALA A 96 -3.51 -7.65 17.46
N ARG A 97 -2.30 -8.22 17.47
CA ARG A 97 -1.63 -8.69 18.70
C ARG A 97 -1.21 -7.53 19.59
N MET A 98 -0.63 -6.48 19.01
CA MET A 98 -0.31 -5.23 19.73
C MET A 98 -1.55 -4.58 20.35
N LEU A 99 -2.68 -4.55 19.63
CA LEU A 99 -3.96 -4.06 20.17
C LEU A 99 -4.45 -4.93 21.33
N SER A 100 -4.34 -6.25 21.23
CA SER A 100 -4.73 -7.18 22.29
C SER A 100 -3.92 -6.94 23.56
N LEU A 101 -2.59 -6.76 23.45
CA LEU A 101 -1.74 -6.37 24.57
C LEU A 101 -2.17 -5.01 25.16
N GLY A 102 -2.40 -4.00 24.31
CA GLY A 102 -2.84 -2.68 24.76
C GLY A 102 -4.16 -2.71 25.52
N LEU A 103 -5.13 -3.51 25.07
CA LEU A 103 -6.40 -3.72 25.77
C LEU A 103 -6.22 -4.44 27.11
N ALA A 104 -5.32 -5.42 27.17
CA ALA A 104 -5.01 -6.12 28.41
C ALA A 104 -4.36 -5.18 29.43
N VAL A 105 -3.38 -4.36 29.01
CA VAL A 105 -2.75 -3.29 29.81
C VAL A 105 -3.79 -2.31 30.35
N LEU A 106 -4.73 -1.86 29.50
CA LEU A 106 -5.80 -0.95 29.92
C LEU A 106 -6.73 -1.59 30.95
N GLY A 107 -7.14 -2.84 30.70
CA GLY A 107 -7.98 -3.61 31.62
C GLY A 107 -7.35 -3.75 33.01
N ASP A 108 -6.07 -4.06 33.05
CA ASP A 108 -5.27 -4.17 34.27
C ASP A 108 -5.13 -2.81 35.00
N THR A 109 -4.92 -1.73 34.24
CA THR A 109 -4.87 -0.36 34.78
C THR A 109 -6.20 0.06 35.42
N PHE A 110 -7.35 -0.34 34.88
CA PHE A 110 -8.65 -0.08 35.52
C PHE A 110 -8.91 -0.91 36.78
N ALA A 111 -8.34 -2.12 36.85
CA ALA A 111 -8.45 -2.99 38.02
C ALA A 111 -7.60 -2.49 39.19
N ASN A 112 -6.46 -1.85 38.91
CA ASN A 112 -5.50 -1.38 39.90
C ASN A 112 -5.70 0.10 40.26
N LYS A 113 -5.86 0.40 41.57
CA LYS A 113 -6.08 1.78 42.08
C LYS A 113 -4.89 2.33 42.89
N SER A 114 -3.73 1.68 42.85
CA SER A 114 -2.56 2.13 43.58
C SER A 114 -1.97 3.39 42.96
N VAL A 115 -2.04 4.51 43.70
CA VAL A 115 -1.43 5.79 43.29
C VAL A 115 0.09 5.70 43.20
N ALA A 116 0.73 4.95 44.11
CA ALA A 116 2.18 4.78 44.11
C ALA A 116 2.67 4.03 42.86
N PHE A 117 1.95 2.98 42.46
CA PHE A 117 2.21 2.28 41.21
C PHE A 117 2.01 3.18 39.99
N GLY A 118 0.90 3.92 39.93
CA GLY A 118 0.64 4.86 38.83
C GLY A 118 1.74 5.92 38.69
N ASN A 119 2.26 6.45 39.80
CA ASN A 119 3.37 7.39 39.79
C ASN A 119 4.67 6.75 39.28
N CYS A 120 5.01 5.53 39.74
CA CYS A 120 6.17 4.79 39.25
C CYS A 120 6.13 4.60 37.73
N VAL A 121 4.98 4.12 37.21
CA VAL A 121 4.77 3.91 35.77
C VAL A 121 4.86 5.22 34.98
N GLN A 122 4.41 6.33 35.55
CA GLN A 122 4.49 7.63 34.89
C GLN A 122 5.92 8.19 34.88
N GLU A 123 6.66 8.08 35.99
CA GLU A 123 8.03 8.57 36.12
C GLU A 123 9.00 7.78 35.25
N GLU A 124 8.91 6.45 35.27
CA GLU A 124 9.76 5.54 34.49
C GLU A 124 9.32 5.44 33.01
N GLY A 125 8.08 5.83 32.69
CA GLY A 125 7.53 5.74 31.35
C GLY A 125 7.99 6.84 30.40
N GLU A 126 8.39 8.02 30.91
CA GLU A 126 8.79 9.15 30.05
C GLU A 126 10.07 8.88 29.25
N PRO A 127 11.17 8.34 29.85
CA PRO A 127 12.36 7.98 29.09
C PRO A 127 12.12 6.94 27.99
N LEU A 128 11.13 6.04 28.17
CA LEU A 128 10.75 5.06 27.16
C LEU A 128 10.08 5.72 25.95
N LYS A 129 9.28 6.77 26.17
CA LYS A 129 8.69 7.54 25.07
C LYS A 129 9.75 8.31 24.29
N ASP A 130 10.72 8.91 24.97
CA ASP A 130 11.84 9.58 24.32
C ASP A 130 12.65 8.62 23.43
N ALA A 131 12.92 7.41 23.94
CA ALA A 131 13.59 6.35 23.17
C ALA A 131 12.76 5.88 21.97
N LEU A 132 11.44 5.74 22.15
CA LEU A 132 10.51 5.40 21.07
C LEU A 132 10.51 6.48 19.98
N GLU A 133 10.39 7.76 20.36
CA GLU A 133 10.38 8.87 19.41
C GLU A 133 11.69 8.94 18.62
N ALA A 134 12.84 8.75 19.27
CA ALA A 134 14.14 8.71 18.59
C ALA A 134 14.24 7.54 17.60
N CYS A 135 13.78 6.35 17.98
CA CYS A 135 13.77 5.17 17.10
C CYS A 135 12.84 5.39 15.89
N ARG A 136 11.61 5.86 16.13
CA ARG A 136 10.62 6.17 15.09
C ARG A 136 11.13 7.23 14.12
N HIS A 137 11.80 8.26 14.63
CA HIS A 137 12.36 9.32 13.79
C HIS A 137 13.40 8.78 12.79
N GLU A 138 14.28 7.89 13.23
CA GLU A 138 15.27 7.27 12.35
C GLU A 138 14.62 6.34 11.31
N ALA A 139 13.63 5.53 11.72
CA ALA A 139 12.86 4.70 10.80
C ALA A 139 12.07 5.53 9.77
N MET A 140 11.46 6.66 10.19
CA MET A 140 10.78 7.59 9.28
C MET A 140 11.75 8.25 8.30
N ARG A 141 12.99 8.55 8.73
CA ARG A 141 14.02 9.10 7.84
C ARG A 141 14.37 8.10 6.72
N ALA A 142 14.59 6.83 7.07
CA ALA A 142 14.81 5.78 6.08
C ALA A 142 13.58 5.59 5.17
N GLY A 143 12.37 5.64 5.75
CA GLY A 143 11.11 5.55 5.01
C GLY A 143 10.91 6.69 4.02
N LYS A 144 11.30 7.92 4.37
CA LYS A 144 11.25 9.09 3.48
C LYS A 144 12.12 8.89 2.23
N ASP A 145 13.36 8.44 2.43
CA ASP A 145 14.30 8.21 1.33
C ASP A 145 13.77 7.09 0.42
N ALA A 146 13.31 5.98 1.00
CA ALA A 146 12.71 4.87 0.26
C ALA A 146 11.42 5.28 -0.48
N ALA A 147 10.56 6.09 0.13
CA ALA A 147 9.30 6.54 -0.48
C ALA A 147 9.56 7.46 -1.67
N THR A 148 10.56 8.33 -1.53
CA THR A 148 11.00 9.22 -2.61
C THR A 148 11.52 8.42 -3.79
N GLU A 149 12.45 7.49 -3.55
CA GLU A 149 13.00 6.62 -4.61
C GLU A 149 11.91 5.76 -5.26
N TYR A 150 10.99 5.22 -4.46
CA TYR A 150 9.89 4.40 -4.95
C TYR A 150 8.98 5.19 -5.89
N VAL A 151 8.50 6.37 -5.47
CA VAL A 151 7.64 7.22 -6.32
C VAL A 151 8.38 7.72 -7.55
N GLU A 152 9.67 8.03 -7.45
CA GLU A 152 10.51 8.38 -8.61
C GLU A 152 10.57 7.25 -9.65
N ASN A 153 10.78 6.02 -9.21
CA ASN A 153 10.81 4.85 -10.09
C ASN A 153 9.44 4.60 -10.76
N GLU A 154 8.33 4.79 -10.02
CA GLU A 154 6.98 4.68 -10.57
C GLU A 154 6.71 5.74 -11.64
N ILE A 155 7.15 6.98 -11.43
CA ILE A 155 7.06 8.08 -12.39
C ILE A 155 7.90 7.79 -13.64
N GLU A 156 9.15 7.35 -13.49
CA GLU A 156 10.03 7.02 -14.61
C GLU A 156 9.42 5.92 -15.49
N TYR A 157 8.96 4.84 -14.87
CA TYR A 157 8.28 3.77 -15.58
C TYR A 157 6.97 4.24 -16.21
N GLY A 158 6.18 5.03 -15.50
CA GLY A 158 4.95 5.61 -16.04
C GLY A 158 5.22 6.38 -17.33
N ASN A 159 6.26 7.22 -17.34
CA ASN A 159 6.74 7.93 -18.52
C ASN A 159 7.25 6.98 -19.62
N SER A 160 7.93 5.89 -19.28
CA SER A 160 8.41 4.93 -20.27
C SER A 160 7.24 4.22 -20.99
N GLN A 161 6.20 3.84 -20.24
CA GLN A 161 4.99 3.22 -20.79
C GLN A 161 4.19 4.18 -21.68
N ILE A 162 4.10 5.46 -21.28
CA ILE A 162 3.52 6.52 -22.11
C ILE A 162 4.29 6.64 -23.43
N ALA A 163 5.63 6.74 -23.36
CA ALA A 163 6.46 6.87 -24.56
C ALA A 163 6.31 5.67 -25.52
N GLU A 164 6.21 4.45 -24.99
CA GLU A 164 5.96 3.24 -25.79
C GLU A 164 4.60 3.31 -26.50
N LEU A 165 3.53 3.66 -25.78
CA LEU A 165 2.16 3.75 -26.31
C LEU A 165 2.00 4.91 -27.31
N ASP A 166 2.60 6.07 -27.03
CA ASP A 166 2.66 7.22 -27.93
C ASP A 166 3.38 6.89 -29.24
N ALA A 167 4.50 6.15 -29.16
CA ALA A 167 5.22 5.70 -30.34
C ALA A 167 4.39 4.76 -31.23
N MET A 168 3.42 4.05 -30.64
CA MET A 168 2.45 3.24 -31.36
C MET A 168 1.26 4.05 -31.89
N GLY A 169 1.08 5.29 -31.44
CA GLY A 169 -0.02 6.18 -31.81
C GLY A 169 -1.28 5.98 -30.97
N ALA A 170 -1.17 5.41 -29.78
CA ALA A 170 -2.27 5.35 -28.81
C ALA A 170 -2.48 6.73 -28.14
N ASP A 171 -3.70 7.00 -27.65
CA ASP A 171 -3.95 8.17 -26.81
C ASP A 171 -3.54 7.87 -25.37
N THR A 172 -2.57 8.61 -24.84
CA THR A 172 -2.00 8.44 -23.49
C THR A 172 -2.30 9.62 -22.55
N MET A 173 -3.18 10.54 -22.95
CA MET A 173 -3.45 11.77 -22.18
C MET A 173 -3.88 11.49 -20.73
N GLY A 174 -4.67 10.45 -20.51
CA GLY A 174 -5.09 10.02 -19.17
C GLY A 174 -3.92 9.50 -18.32
N MET A 175 -3.05 8.69 -18.92
CA MET A 175 -1.85 8.18 -18.26
C MET A 175 -0.89 9.31 -17.86
N ALA A 176 -0.66 10.28 -18.75
CA ALA A 176 0.18 11.44 -18.47
C ALA A 176 -0.35 12.28 -17.30
N ARG A 177 -1.68 12.35 -17.15
CA ARG A 177 -2.32 13.00 -15.99
C ARG A 177 -2.05 12.25 -14.69
N ALA A 178 -2.17 10.92 -14.70
CA ALA A 178 -1.87 10.10 -13.53
C ALA A 178 -0.40 10.23 -13.10
N VAL A 179 0.54 10.27 -14.05
CA VAL A 179 1.96 10.56 -13.76
C VAL A 179 2.13 11.96 -13.15
N GLY A 180 1.41 12.96 -13.66
CA GLY A 180 1.39 14.30 -13.07
C GLY A 180 0.95 14.31 -11.59
N TYR A 181 -0.04 13.50 -11.21
CA TYR A 181 -0.40 13.32 -9.80
C TYR A 181 0.70 12.65 -8.97
N GLY A 182 1.50 11.77 -9.58
CA GLY A 182 2.70 11.20 -8.95
C GLY A 182 3.73 12.26 -8.58
N GLU A 183 3.95 13.25 -9.46
CA GLU A 183 4.85 14.38 -9.19
C GLU A 183 4.33 15.27 -8.05
N GLU A 184 3.02 15.49 -7.98
CA GLU A 184 2.39 16.19 -6.85
C GLU A 184 2.57 15.40 -5.54
N LEU A 185 2.31 14.09 -5.56
CA LEU A 185 2.51 13.21 -4.41
C LEU A 185 3.96 13.24 -3.92
N LYS A 186 4.92 13.20 -4.84
CA LYS A 186 6.36 13.26 -4.53
C LYS A 186 6.73 14.52 -3.76
N ALA A 187 6.15 15.66 -4.11
CA ALA A 187 6.38 16.92 -3.41
C ALA A 187 5.86 16.88 -1.96
N ASP A 188 4.84 16.06 -1.68
CA ASP A 188 4.23 15.91 -0.37
C ASP A 188 4.94 14.87 0.54
N ILE A 189 5.83 14.03 -0.01
CA ILE A 189 6.58 13.02 0.77
C ILE A 189 7.41 13.69 1.87
N GLY A 190 8.21 14.69 1.50
CA GLY A 190 9.08 15.38 2.45
C GLY A 190 8.29 15.96 3.64
N PRO A 191 7.30 16.84 3.40
CA PRO A 191 6.47 17.41 4.44
C PRO A 191 5.80 16.39 5.37
N ALA A 192 5.24 15.30 4.83
CA ALA A 192 4.52 14.32 5.64
C ALA A 192 5.43 13.45 6.51
N PHE A 193 6.61 13.06 6.01
CA PHE A 193 7.57 12.33 6.83
C PHE A 193 8.25 13.25 7.86
N ASP A 194 8.49 14.52 7.52
CA ASP A 194 9.10 15.49 8.42
C ASP A 194 8.15 15.96 9.55
N SER A 195 6.84 15.78 9.39
CA SER A 195 5.86 16.13 10.43
C SER A 195 5.83 15.14 11.60
N GLY A 196 6.25 13.89 11.37
CA GLY A 196 6.15 12.81 12.33
C GLY A 196 4.73 12.31 12.59
N ASP A 197 3.72 12.80 11.85
CA ASP A 197 2.34 12.36 11.99
C ASP A 197 2.09 11.11 11.13
N GLU A 198 1.88 9.97 11.79
CA GLU A 198 1.52 8.69 11.14
C GLU A 198 0.31 8.82 10.20
N LYS A 199 -0.62 9.74 10.52
CA LYS A 199 -1.79 9.98 9.69
C LYS A 199 -1.41 10.62 8.36
N GLU A 200 -0.51 11.60 8.34
CA GLU A 200 -0.08 12.25 7.09
C GLU A 200 0.65 11.27 6.17
N VAL A 201 1.48 10.38 6.74
CA VAL A 201 2.14 9.30 6.01
C VAL A 201 1.11 8.28 5.49
N SER A 202 0.13 7.90 6.30
CA SER A 202 -0.99 7.05 5.87
C SER A 202 -1.79 7.67 4.72
N ASP A 203 -2.04 8.98 4.79
CA ASP A 203 -2.77 9.73 3.76
C ASP A 203 -1.97 9.77 2.43
N LEU A 204 -0.63 9.84 2.49
CA LEU A 204 0.22 9.65 1.31
C LEU A 204 0.06 8.26 0.69
N TYR A 205 0.08 7.20 1.48
CA TYR A 205 -0.08 5.84 0.94
C TYR A 205 -1.43 5.62 0.25
N GLN A 206 -2.51 6.16 0.83
CA GLN A 206 -3.84 6.08 0.23
C GLN A 206 -3.90 6.82 -1.12
N ARG A 207 -3.33 8.04 -1.17
CA ARG A 207 -3.22 8.83 -2.40
C ARG A 207 -2.35 8.13 -3.46
N HIS A 208 -1.22 7.56 -3.05
CA HIS A 208 -0.35 6.79 -3.93
C HIS A 208 -1.06 5.57 -4.53
N SER A 209 -1.72 4.78 -3.68
CA SER A 209 -2.51 3.61 -4.08
C SER A 209 -3.57 3.98 -5.13
N ARG A 210 -4.18 5.15 -4.97
CA ARG A 210 -5.16 5.69 -5.91
C ARG A 210 -4.54 6.07 -7.26
N ILE A 211 -3.40 6.75 -7.25
CA ILE A 211 -2.66 7.13 -8.47
C ILE A 211 -2.28 5.88 -9.27
N LEU A 212 -1.78 4.84 -8.59
CA LEU A 212 -1.46 3.57 -9.23
C LEU A 212 -2.67 2.97 -9.93
N LEU A 213 -3.82 2.88 -9.26
CA LEU A 213 -5.04 2.36 -9.88
C LEU A 213 -5.40 3.16 -11.14
N LEU A 214 -5.43 4.49 -11.03
CA LEU A 214 -5.77 5.36 -12.16
C LEU A 214 -4.83 5.16 -13.35
N PHE A 215 -3.52 5.12 -13.12
CA PHE A 215 -2.56 4.85 -14.18
C PHE A 215 -2.85 3.53 -14.91
N ARG A 216 -3.28 2.49 -14.18
CA ARG A 216 -3.62 1.19 -14.75
C ARG A 216 -4.90 1.22 -15.57
N LEU A 217 -5.95 1.88 -15.07
CA LEU A 217 -7.22 2.03 -15.78
C LEU A 217 -7.01 2.84 -17.07
N GLU A 218 -6.29 3.95 -16.99
CA GLU A 218 -5.96 4.79 -18.14
C GLU A 218 -5.13 4.03 -19.18
N LYS A 219 -4.15 3.23 -18.74
CA LYS A 219 -3.40 2.34 -19.63
C LYS A 219 -4.31 1.35 -20.34
N MET A 220 -5.27 0.74 -19.64
CA MET A 220 -6.24 -0.17 -20.28
C MET A 220 -7.06 0.54 -21.35
N ILE A 221 -7.54 1.76 -21.07
CA ILE A 221 -8.28 2.60 -22.03
C ILE A 221 -7.42 2.88 -23.25
N SER A 222 -6.19 3.38 -23.06
CA SER A 222 -5.22 3.64 -24.15
C SER A 222 -4.99 2.42 -25.04
N VAL A 223 -4.87 1.23 -24.43
CA VAL A 223 -4.68 -0.01 -25.16
C VAL A 223 -5.93 -0.40 -25.95
N MET A 224 -7.12 -0.30 -25.34
CA MET A 224 -8.39 -0.59 -26.01
C MET A 224 -8.61 0.32 -27.22
N ASP A 225 -8.34 1.61 -27.07
CA ASP A 225 -8.47 2.61 -28.14
C ASP A 225 -7.53 2.36 -29.30
N TYR A 226 -6.32 1.90 -28.99
CA TYR A 226 -5.38 1.46 -30.00
C TYR A 226 -5.81 0.15 -30.70
N ALA A 227 -6.34 -0.80 -29.93
CA ALA A 227 -6.69 -2.13 -30.40
C ALA A 227 -7.94 -2.18 -31.27
N GLU A 228 -8.99 -1.44 -30.89
CA GLU A 228 -10.31 -1.43 -31.52
C GLU A 228 -10.26 -1.24 -33.05
N PRO A 229 -9.59 -0.21 -33.62
CA PRO A 229 -9.54 -0.02 -35.07
C PRO A 229 -8.77 -1.15 -35.79
N ILE A 230 -7.77 -1.75 -35.14
CA ILE A 230 -7.00 -2.87 -35.69
C ILE A 230 -7.86 -4.13 -35.77
N ILE A 231 -8.63 -4.42 -34.72
CA ILE A 231 -9.56 -5.55 -34.68
C ILE A 231 -10.71 -5.33 -35.68
N GLY A 232 -11.26 -4.12 -35.74
CA GLY A 232 -12.34 -3.76 -36.66
C GLY A 232 -11.98 -3.92 -38.13
N ALA A 233 -10.74 -3.60 -38.50
CA ALA A 233 -10.20 -3.82 -39.85
C ALA A 233 -9.72 -5.26 -40.12
N GLY A 234 -9.57 -6.08 -39.08
CA GLY A 234 -9.06 -7.44 -39.16
C GLY A 234 -10.10 -8.47 -39.62
N ASN A 235 -9.65 -9.72 -39.77
CA ASN A 235 -10.47 -10.88 -40.16
C ASN A 235 -10.63 -11.92 -39.03
N ASN A 236 -10.43 -11.51 -37.77
CA ASN A 236 -10.58 -12.38 -36.61
C ASN A 236 -12.02 -12.95 -36.56
N ARG A 237 -12.17 -14.26 -36.35
CA ARG A 237 -13.48 -14.92 -36.33
C ARG A 237 -14.38 -14.48 -35.18
N ASN A 238 -13.77 -14.00 -34.09
CA ASN A 238 -14.44 -13.47 -32.91
C ASN A 238 -14.55 -11.94 -32.93
N LYS A 239 -14.28 -11.29 -34.07
CA LYS A 239 -14.23 -9.82 -34.19
C LYS A 239 -15.43 -9.12 -33.55
N GLU A 240 -16.66 -9.49 -33.90
CA GLU A 240 -17.85 -8.77 -33.41
C GLU A 240 -17.95 -8.84 -31.88
N ARG A 241 -17.74 -10.04 -31.32
CA ARG A 241 -17.67 -10.23 -29.86
C ARG A 241 -16.53 -9.43 -29.23
N LEU A 242 -15.35 -9.40 -29.85
CA LEU A 242 -14.21 -8.65 -29.32
C LEU A 242 -14.47 -7.16 -29.27
N LEU A 243 -15.11 -6.60 -30.30
CA LEU A 243 -15.44 -5.18 -30.35
C LEU A 243 -16.51 -4.82 -29.31
N GLU A 244 -17.52 -5.68 -29.14
CA GLU A 244 -18.53 -5.54 -28.07
C GLU A 244 -17.88 -5.61 -26.69
N ASP A 245 -17.10 -6.66 -26.41
CA ASP A 245 -16.42 -6.87 -25.13
C ASP A 245 -15.43 -5.70 -24.82
N ILE A 246 -14.76 -5.14 -25.84
CA ILE A 246 -13.88 -3.96 -25.71
C ILE A 246 -14.68 -2.70 -25.39
N ALA A 247 -15.76 -2.44 -26.12
CA ALA A 247 -16.58 -1.24 -25.91
C ALA A 247 -17.19 -1.22 -24.50
N ASP A 248 -17.74 -2.35 -24.05
CA ASP A 248 -18.30 -2.50 -22.70
C ASP A 248 -17.22 -2.32 -21.64
N LEU A 249 -16.08 -3.01 -21.79
CA LEU A 249 -14.98 -2.89 -20.83
C LEU A 249 -14.41 -1.46 -20.78
N LYS A 250 -14.31 -0.78 -21.92
CA LYS A 250 -13.86 0.60 -22.00
C LYS A 250 -14.81 1.51 -21.24
N GLY A 251 -16.12 1.43 -21.50
CA GLY A 251 -17.12 2.22 -20.79
C GLY A 251 -17.05 2.01 -19.27
N ASP A 252 -17.01 0.76 -18.82
CA ASP A 252 -16.88 0.43 -17.39
C ASP A 252 -15.57 0.97 -16.77
N THR A 253 -14.49 0.97 -17.55
CA THR A 253 -13.17 1.46 -17.10
C THR A 253 -13.13 2.98 -17.00
N GLU A 254 -13.76 3.69 -17.96
CA GLU A 254 -13.89 5.16 -17.95
C GLU A 254 -14.78 5.62 -16.78
N ASP A 255 -15.91 4.95 -16.56
CA ASP A 255 -16.80 5.21 -15.44
C ASP A 255 -16.06 5.01 -14.11
N LEU A 256 -15.36 3.88 -13.95
CA LEU A 256 -14.57 3.63 -12.75
C LEU A 256 -13.47 4.67 -12.58
N ALA A 257 -12.71 5.03 -13.61
CA ALA A 257 -11.66 6.05 -13.51
C ALA A 257 -12.21 7.42 -13.06
N SER A 258 -13.42 7.78 -13.52
CA SER A 258 -14.13 8.99 -13.10
C SER A 258 -14.61 8.92 -11.65
N ASP A 259 -15.28 7.84 -11.26
CA ASP A 259 -15.79 7.64 -9.89
C ASP A 259 -14.63 7.53 -8.89
N CYS A 260 -13.52 6.98 -9.36
CA CYS A 260 -12.30 6.77 -8.62
C CYS A 260 -11.27 7.89 -8.86
N ALA A 261 -11.66 9.09 -9.24
CA ALA A 261 -10.74 10.19 -9.51
C ALA A 261 -9.81 10.53 -8.32
N TYR A 262 -8.61 11.01 -8.65
CA TYR A 262 -7.62 11.43 -7.67
C TYR A 262 -8.09 12.65 -6.87
N SER A 263 -7.80 12.65 -5.57
CA SER A 263 -8.02 13.78 -4.67
C SER A 263 -6.81 13.93 -3.76
N THR A 264 -6.35 15.18 -3.61
CA THR A 264 -5.29 15.55 -2.65
C THR A 264 -5.80 15.55 -1.20
N SER A 265 -7.11 15.58 -1.00
CA SER A 265 -7.75 15.51 0.32
C SER A 265 -8.14 14.06 0.65
N VAL A 266 -7.62 13.55 1.77
CA VAL A 266 -7.99 12.25 2.33
C VAL A 266 -9.01 12.47 3.46
N ASP A 267 -10.23 11.97 3.27
CA ASP A 267 -11.29 12.02 4.28
C ASP A 267 -11.46 10.66 4.99
N ALA A 268 -12.33 10.61 6.00
CA ALA A 268 -12.56 9.40 6.80
C ALA A 268 -13.07 8.19 5.99
N ASN A 269 -13.63 8.39 4.79
CA ASN A 269 -14.14 7.34 3.93
C ASN A 269 -13.20 6.99 2.77
N TYR A 270 -12.09 7.73 2.61
CA TYR A 270 -11.18 7.56 1.48
C TYR A 270 -10.62 6.14 1.40
N GLY A 271 -10.17 5.57 2.52
CA GLY A 271 -9.63 4.21 2.55
C GLY A 271 -10.63 3.15 2.11
N LEU A 272 -11.89 3.25 2.55
CA LEU A 272 -12.97 2.33 2.14
C LEU A 272 -13.24 2.46 0.64
N LYS A 273 -13.42 3.69 0.14
CA LYS A 273 -13.59 3.96 -1.28
C LYS A 273 -12.39 3.50 -2.11
N ASN A 274 -11.19 3.53 -1.54
CA ASN A 274 -9.97 3.04 -2.19
C ASN A 274 -9.98 1.54 -2.35
N LEU A 275 -10.41 0.80 -1.34
CA LEU A 275 -10.62 -0.65 -1.45
C LEU A 275 -11.72 -1.01 -2.46
N GLU A 276 -12.85 -0.30 -2.45
CA GLU A 276 -13.94 -0.50 -3.42
C GLU A 276 -13.44 -0.31 -4.86
N CYS A 277 -12.77 0.81 -5.12
CA CYS A 277 -12.17 1.10 -6.42
C CYS A 277 -11.14 0.06 -6.86
N TRP A 278 -10.30 -0.43 -5.95
CA TRP A 278 -9.36 -1.50 -6.27
C TRP A 278 -10.05 -2.82 -6.57
N ASN A 279 -11.09 -3.19 -5.82
CA ASN A 279 -11.83 -4.42 -6.07
C ASN A 279 -12.51 -4.41 -7.44
N GLU A 280 -13.19 -3.32 -7.78
CA GLU A 280 -13.80 -3.12 -9.10
C GLU A 280 -12.73 -3.06 -10.20
N GLY A 281 -11.64 -2.32 -9.97
CA GLY A 281 -10.52 -2.22 -10.91
C GLY A 281 -9.87 -3.56 -11.19
N LEU A 282 -9.65 -4.41 -10.17
CA LEU A 282 -9.11 -5.76 -10.34
C LEU A 282 -10.05 -6.65 -11.15
N ALA A 283 -11.37 -6.52 -10.96
CA ALA A 283 -12.36 -7.23 -11.77
C ALA A 283 -12.29 -6.81 -13.26
N LEU A 284 -12.15 -5.52 -13.53
CA LEU A 284 -11.96 -5.00 -14.88
C LEU A 284 -10.63 -5.46 -15.50
N MET A 285 -9.53 -5.44 -14.74
CA MET A 285 -8.23 -5.98 -15.19
C MET A 285 -8.34 -7.48 -15.52
N GLY A 286 -9.11 -8.25 -14.76
CA GLY A 286 -9.41 -9.65 -15.05
C GLY A 286 -10.14 -9.83 -16.39
N ARG A 287 -11.16 -8.99 -16.65
CA ARG A 287 -11.87 -8.96 -17.93
C ARG A 287 -10.96 -8.54 -19.08
N PHE A 288 -10.13 -7.52 -18.88
CA PHE A 288 -9.14 -7.07 -19.86
C PHE A 288 -8.20 -8.20 -20.28
N ASN A 289 -7.61 -8.90 -19.30
CA ASN A 289 -6.72 -10.04 -19.58
C ASN A 289 -7.44 -11.17 -20.34
N SER A 290 -8.75 -11.35 -20.12
CA SER A 290 -9.55 -12.34 -20.84
C SER A 290 -9.77 -12.00 -22.32
N LEU A 291 -9.73 -10.72 -22.72
CA LEU A 291 -9.83 -10.31 -24.12
C LEU A 291 -8.73 -10.95 -24.98
N GLN A 292 -7.54 -11.14 -24.40
CA GLN A 292 -6.43 -11.82 -25.06
C GLN A 292 -6.81 -13.25 -25.46
N ALA A 293 -7.48 -14.00 -24.59
CA ALA A 293 -7.91 -15.37 -24.86
C ALA A 293 -8.99 -15.40 -25.96
N VAL A 294 -9.93 -14.44 -25.94
CA VAL A 294 -10.96 -14.32 -26.99
C VAL A 294 -10.32 -13.98 -28.34
N TYR A 295 -9.33 -13.10 -28.36
CA TYR A 295 -8.60 -12.71 -29.56
C TYR A 295 -7.88 -13.92 -30.18
N TRP A 296 -7.12 -14.67 -29.39
CA TRP A 296 -6.41 -15.86 -29.87
C TRP A 296 -7.33 -17.01 -30.28
N GLY A 297 -8.46 -17.19 -29.60
CA GLY A 297 -9.46 -18.19 -30.02
C GLY A 297 -10.10 -17.91 -31.38
N GLY A 298 -9.88 -16.72 -31.95
CA GLY A 298 -10.43 -16.29 -33.24
C GLY A 298 -9.39 -16.12 -34.36
N ILE A 299 -8.09 -16.35 -34.06
CA ILE A 299 -7.00 -16.48 -35.05
C ILE A 299 -7.00 -17.90 -35.60
#